data_AF-A0AAN5DD12-F1
#
_entry.id   AF-A0AAN5DD12-F1
#
_cell.length_a   1.000
_cell.length_b   1.000
_cell.length_c   1.000
_cell.angle_alpha   90.00
_cell.angle_beta   90.00
_cell.angle_gamma   90.00
#
_symmetry.space_group_name_H-M   'P 1'
#
loop_
_entity.id
_entity.type
_entity.pdbx_description
1 polymer ?
#
loop_
_entity_poly.entity_id
_entity_poly.type
_entity_poly.pdbx_seq_one_letter_code
_entity_poly.pdbx_strand_id
1 'polypeptide(L)'
;MPPARSPDSLSAVEGTPSELGNEGHKTGSLTSYTDSERRSGFIASTRESATVGDEDFNDLFRRAQDAIHAGTQPELIPEGSSGSYFVRDIAGQRIAVFKPKDEEPFAPLNPKWPKFFQRVMCFCCFGRACLIPNSGYLSETGASVIDQRLELNVVPKTRVVKLASPAFYYERRFCCAYEGTARLRPKEGSFQKFVTGYEPADHVIARWQYDSSLLTEEERKRFVLLFQKMIALDYIIRNTDRHMDNWLIRHVPGTTLELAAIDNGLAFPVKHPEVASRLRRFPFKWQSLEWAQQV
;
A
#
# COMPACT_ATOMS: atom_id res chain seq x y z
N MET A 1 28.07 -39.49 -89.86
CA MET A 1 28.45 -40.72 -89.14
C MET A 1 27.51 -40.88 -87.95
N PRO A 2 26.85 -42.03 -87.80
CA PRO A 2 26.07 -42.41 -86.63
C PRO A 2 27.03 -43.04 -85.56
N PRO A 3 26.55 -43.74 -84.52
CA PRO A 3 26.03 -43.23 -83.25
C PRO A 3 26.69 -43.98 -82.05
N ALA A 4 26.10 -43.93 -80.85
CA ALA A 4 26.07 -44.96 -79.77
C ALA A 4 26.34 -44.36 -78.38
N ARG A 5 25.76 -44.80 -77.26
CA ARG A 5 24.72 -45.79 -76.94
C ARG A 5 24.34 -45.53 -75.47
N SER A 6 23.08 -45.87 -75.19
CA SER A 6 22.35 -46.07 -73.94
C SER A 6 22.95 -47.18 -73.01
N PRO A 7 22.22 -47.74 -72.02
CA PRO A 7 21.72 -47.17 -70.74
C PRO A 7 21.96 -48.14 -69.54
N ASP A 8 21.28 -47.87 -68.43
CA ASP A 8 20.83 -48.77 -67.35
C ASP A 8 21.84 -49.39 -66.36
N SER A 9 21.57 -49.16 -65.06
CA SER A 9 21.74 -50.19 -64.04
C SER A 9 20.69 -50.07 -62.92
N LEU A 10 20.09 -51.23 -62.66
CA LEU A 10 19.05 -51.54 -61.68
C LEU A 10 19.67 -52.16 -60.41
N SER A 11 19.07 -51.84 -59.26
CA SER A 11 18.72 -52.75 -58.14
C SER A 11 19.72 -53.19 -57.04
N ALA A 12 19.12 -53.27 -55.84
CA ALA A 12 19.41 -54.06 -54.62
C ALA A 12 20.62 -53.61 -53.76
N VAL A 13 20.56 -53.57 -52.42
CA VAL A 13 20.21 -54.65 -51.48
C VAL A 13 19.65 -54.11 -50.14
N GLU A 14 18.78 -54.93 -49.52
CA GLU A 14 18.06 -54.80 -48.26
C GLU A 14 18.91 -54.83 -46.97
N GLY A 15 18.32 -54.36 -45.85
CA GLY A 15 18.78 -54.63 -44.48
C GLY A 15 17.98 -53.86 -43.41
N THR A 16 16.93 -54.48 -42.86
CA THR A 16 16.13 -54.05 -41.69
C THR A 16 16.79 -54.42 -40.34
N PRO A 17 16.15 -54.24 -39.16
CA PRO A 17 15.96 -53.01 -38.39
C PRO A 17 16.51 -53.13 -36.93
N SER A 18 16.64 -52.03 -36.20
CA SER A 18 16.64 -52.10 -34.73
C SER A 18 15.95 -50.90 -34.09
N GLU A 19 14.92 -51.23 -33.32
CA GLU A 19 14.10 -50.35 -32.49
C GLU A 19 14.91 -49.80 -31.31
N LEU A 20 14.77 -48.51 -31.02
CA LEU A 20 14.92 -47.96 -29.68
C LEU A 20 13.84 -46.90 -29.50
N GLY A 21 12.86 -47.23 -28.66
CA GLY A 21 11.71 -46.41 -28.34
C GLY A 21 12.11 -45.11 -27.64
N ASN A 22 11.40 -44.03 -27.99
CA ASN A 22 11.50 -42.76 -27.28
C ASN A 22 10.14 -42.49 -26.63
N GLU A 23 10.12 -42.55 -25.30
CA GLU A 23 8.94 -42.29 -24.48
C GLU A 23 8.50 -40.82 -24.62
N GLY A 24 7.27 -40.62 -25.08
CA GLY A 24 6.62 -39.32 -25.13
C GLY A 24 6.22 -38.86 -23.73
N HIS A 25 6.99 -37.93 -23.16
CA HIS A 25 6.59 -37.14 -22.00
C HIS A 25 5.41 -36.23 -22.39
N LYS A 26 4.20 -36.56 -21.92
CA LYS A 26 3.03 -35.68 -22.00
C LYS A 26 3.23 -34.50 -21.04
N THR A 27 3.66 -33.37 -21.57
CA THR A 27 3.61 -32.08 -20.85
C THR A 27 2.22 -31.48 -21.01
N GLY A 28 1.59 -31.20 -19.86
CA GLY A 28 0.25 -30.63 -19.77
C GLY A 28 0.15 -29.26 -20.45
N SER A 29 -1.02 -29.02 -21.04
CA SER A 29 -1.44 -27.77 -21.67
C SER A 29 -1.23 -26.58 -20.71
N LEU A 30 -0.14 -25.84 -20.90
CA LEU A 30 0.10 -24.56 -20.25
C LEU A 30 -0.75 -23.52 -20.97
N THR A 31 -1.93 -23.20 -20.41
CA THR A 31 -2.75 -22.08 -20.88
C THR A 31 -1.91 -20.80 -20.84
N SER A 32 -1.65 -20.21 -22.01
CA SER A 32 -0.88 -18.98 -22.15
C SER A 32 -1.73 -17.80 -21.65
N TYR A 33 -1.58 -17.46 -20.37
CA TYR A 33 -2.11 -16.23 -19.80
C TYR A 33 -1.51 -15.01 -20.51
N THR A 34 -2.35 -14.03 -20.81
CA THR A 34 -1.96 -12.85 -21.58
C THR A 34 -1.03 -11.97 -20.74
N ASP A 35 -0.03 -11.32 -21.38
CA ASP A 35 0.91 -10.38 -20.74
C ASP A 35 0.19 -9.19 -20.03
N SER A 36 -1.10 -9.03 -20.32
CA SER A 36 -1.98 -8.02 -19.76
C SER A 36 -2.48 -8.34 -18.34
N GLU A 37 -2.60 -9.63 -17.98
CA GLU A 37 -2.98 -10.07 -16.63
C GLU A 37 -1.79 -9.97 -15.67
N ARG A 38 -0.56 -10.20 -16.16
CA ARG A 38 0.69 -10.03 -15.39
C ARG A 38 0.92 -8.60 -14.87
N ARG A 39 0.37 -7.59 -15.55
CA ARG A 39 0.54 -6.17 -15.16
C ARG A 39 -0.45 -5.66 -14.11
N SER A 40 -1.53 -6.40 -13.86
CA SER A 40 -2.52 -6.12 -12.80
C SER A 40 -2.20 -6.83 -11.47
N GLY A 41 -1.10 -7.59 -11.45
CA GLY A 41 -0.68 -8.40 -10.32
C GLY A 41 -0.28 -7.57 -9.11
N PHE A 42 -0.68 -8.08 -7.96
CA PHE A 42 -0.16 -7.74 -6.65
C PHE A 42 1.36 -7.57 -6.69
N ILE A 43 1.88 -6.38 -6.38
CA ILE A 43 3.31 -6.21 -6.12
C ILE A 43 3.52 -6.49 -4.64
N ALA A 44 3.45 -7.76 -4.27
CA ALA A 44 4.10 -8.19 -3.05
C ALA A 44 5.59 -7.90 -3.26
N SER A 45 6.11 -6.92 -2.52
CA SER A 45 7.50 -6.93 -2.10
C SER A 45 7.72 -8.26 -1.35
N THR A 46 8.09 -9.30 -2.09
CA THR A 46 9.00 -10.41 -1.76
C THR A 46 8.74 -11.47 -2.84
N ARG A 47 9.66 -11.59 -3.79
CA ARG A 47 9.66 -12.63 -4.84
C ARG A 47 9.85 -14.06 -4.29
N GLU A 48 9.87 -14.24 -2.97
CA GLU A 48 10.16 -15.51 -2.28
C GLU A 48 9.10 -15.93 -1.24
N SER A 49 7.98 -15.22 -1.12
CA SER A 49 6.83 -15.72 -0.34
C SER A 49 5.53 -15.14 -0.87
N ALA A 50 5.09 -15.68 -1.99
CA ALA A 50 3.66 -15.71 -2.23
C ALA A 50 3.05 -16.67 -1.18
N THR A 51 2.02 -16.18 -0.49
CA THR A 51 0.84 -16.96 -0.05
C THR A 51 0.95 -17.90 1.17
N VAL A 52 1.46 -17.43 2.31
CA VAL A 52 0.96 -17.92 3.61
C VAL A 52 0.80 -16.72 4.55
N GLY A 53 -0.41 -16.20 4.72
CA GLY A 53 -0.73 -15.16 5.72
C GLY A 53 -1.31 -13.83 5.19
N ASP A 54 -1.37 -13.62 3.88
CA ASP A 54 -1.93 -12.40 3.25
C ASP A 54 -3.20 -12.66 2.41
N GLU A 55 -3.86 -13.81 2.58
CA GLU A 55 -5.11 -14.16 1.87
C GLU A 55 -6.21 -13.09 2.07
N ASP A 56 -6.46 -12.71 3.32
CA ASP A 56 -7.43 -11.65 3.66
C ASP A 56 -7.16 -10.33 2.92
N PHE A 57 -5.88 -10.00 2.72
CA PHE A 57 -5.51 -8.76 2.02
C PHE A 57 -5.69 -8.90 0.52
N ASN A 58 -5.36 -10.06 -0.05
CA ASN A 58 -5.61 -10.35 -1.45
C ASN A 58 -7.10 -10.32 -1.77
N ASP A 59 -7.94 -10.87 -0.89
CA ASP A 59 -9.40 -10.84 -1.02
C ASP A 59 -9.94 -9.40 -0.95
N LEU A 60 -9.42 -8.60 0.00
CA LEU A 60 -9.72 -7.17 0.09
C LEU A 60 -9.35 -6.41 -1.19
N PHE A 61 -8.17 -6.69 -1.74
CA PHE A 61 -7.69 -6.03 -2.94
C PHE A 61 -8.49 -6.45 -4.19
N ARG A 62 -8.85 -7.74 -4.31
CA ARG A 62 -9.73 -8.21 -5.39
C ARG A 62 -11.10 -7.53 -5.33
N ARG A 63 -11.71 -7.42 -4.15
CA ARG A 63 -12.98 -6.67 -3.98
C ARG A 63 -12.89 -5.22 -4.42
N ALA A 64 -11.76 -4.55 -4.18
CA ALA A 64 -11.53 -3.20 -4.67
C ALA A 64 -11.44 -3.14 -6.21
N GLN A 65 -10.75 -4.10 -6.84
CA GLN A 65 -10.67 -4.19 -8.30
C GLN A 65 -12.03 -4.47 -8.93
N ASP A 66 -12.79 -5.40 -8.36
CA ASP A 66 -14.14 -5.74 -8.83
C ASP A 66 -15.09 -4.53 -8.74
N ALA A 67 -15.01 -3.77 -7.65
CA ALA A 67 -15.80 -2.54 -7.48
C ALA A 67 -15.46 -1.49 -8.55
N ILE A 68 -14.17 -1.28 -8.83
CA ILE A 68 -13.71 -0.33 -9.87
C ILE A 68 -14.19 -0.78 -11.26
N HIS A 69 -14.10 -2.07 -11.56
CA HIS A 69 -14.60 -2.64 -12.83
C HIS A 69 -16.12 -2.53 -12.96
N ALA A 70 -16.85 -2.64 -11.84
CA ALA A 70 -18.30 -2.44 -11.78
C ALA A 70 -18.72 -0.95 -11.84
N GLY A 71 -17.76 -0.02 -11.88
CA GLY A 71 -18.02 1.42 -11.98
C GLY A 71 -17.98 2.18 -10.66
N THR A 72 -17.86 1.50 -9.51
CA THR A 72 -17.69 2.14 -8.20
C THR A 72 -16.26 2.64 -8.04
N GLN A 73 -16.06 3.94 -8.28
CA GLN A 73 -14.73 4.55 -8.25
C GLN A 73 -14.29 4.96 -6.83
N PRO A 74 -12.98 5.00 -6.54
CA PRO A 74 -12.44 5.57 -5.31
C PRO A 74 -12.78 7.06 -5.17
N GLU A 75 -12.98 7.50 -3.94
CA GLU A 75 -13.35 8.88 -3.59
C GLU A 75 -12.14 9.62 -3.03
N LEU A 76 -11.81 10.80 -3.56
CA LEU A 76 -10.71 11.63 -3.06
C LEU A 76 -11.01 12.14 -1.64
N ILE A 77 -10.04 11.99 -0.75
CA ILE A 77 -10.08 12.53 0.61
C ILE A 77 -9.67 14.02 0.55
N PRO A 78 -10.56 14.96 0.88
CA PRO A 78 -10.26 16.39 0.80
C PRO A 78 -9.19 16.81 1.82
N GLU A 79 -9.21 16.19 2.99
CA GLU A 79 -8.28 16.41 4.09
C GLU A 79 -6.86 15.88 3.77
N GLY A 80 -5.85 16.44 4.45
CA GLY A 80 -4.45 16.08 4.23
C GLY A 80 -3.79 16.76 3.03
N SER A 81 -2.50 16.50 2.82
CA SER A 81 -1.67 17.21 1.83
C SER A 81 -1.29 16.40 0.58
N SER A 82 -1.60 15.11 0.56
CA SER A 82 -1.41 14.19 -0.56
C SER A 82 -2.74 13.87 -1.25
N GLY A 83 -2.66 13.31 -2.47
CA GLY A 83 -3.75 12.52 -3.04
C GLY A 83 -3.94 11.25 -2.22
N SER A 84 -5.05 11.15 -1.48
CA SER A 84 -5.45 9.97 -0.73
C SER A 84 -6.89 9.65 -1.11
N TYR A 85 -7.22 8.38 -1.28
CA TYR A 85 -8.53 7.96 -1.79
C TYR A 85 -9.15 6.91 -0.88
N PHE A 86 -10.43 7.09 -0.55
CA PHE A 86 -11.25 6.01 -0.02
C PHE A 86 -11.59 5.04 -1.16
N VAL A 87 -11.10 3.82 -1.04
CA VAL A 87 -11.45 2.71 -1.94
C VAL A 87 -12.69 2.03 -1.38
N ARG A 88 -13.65 1.77 -2.28
CA ARG A 88 -14.95 1.20 -1.93
C ARG A 88 -15.12 -0.19 -2.52
N ASP A 89 -15.97 -1.00 -1.90
CA ASP A 89 -16.45 -2.25 -2.51
C ASP A 89 -17.66 -2.00 -3.42
N ILE A 90 -18.21 -3.08 -4.00
CA ILE A 90 -19.38 -3.02 -4.91
C ILE A 90 -20.61 -2.44 -4.19
N ALA A 91 -20.74 -2.65 -2.87
CA ALA A 91 -21.82 -2.09 -2.06
C ALA A 91 -21.60 -0.59 -1.73
N GLY A 92 -20.46 -0.02 -2.13
CA GLY A 92 -20.09 1.36 -1.85
C GLY A 92 -19.49 1.58 -0.46
N GLN A 93 -19.25 0.52 0.32
CA GLN A 93 -18.64 0.61 1.65
C GLN A 93 -17.15 0.87 1.52
N ARG A 94 -16.59 1.75 2.37
CA ARG A 94 -15.15 2.03 2.42
C ARG A 94 -14.41 0.82 2.97
N ILE A 95 -13.47 0.28 2.19
CA ILE A 95 -12.72 -0.94 2.51
C ILE A 95 -11.21 -0.70 2.62
N ALA A 96 -10.68 0.33 1.98
CA ALA A 96 -9.28 0.69 2.07
C ALA A 96 -9.03 2.18 1.83
N VAL A 97 -7.83 2.63 2.17
CA VAL A 97 -7.28 3.92 1.78
C VAL A 97 -6.11 3.66 0.83
N PHE A 98 -6.15 4.28 -0.35
CA PHE A 98 -5.07 4.21 -1.33
C PHE A 98 -4.37 5.56 -1.47
N LYS A 99 -3.04 5.57 -1.37
CA LYS A 99 -2.19 6.76 -1.54
C LYS A 99 -1.22 6.52 -2.69
N PRO A 100 -1.52 6.99 -3.92
CA PRO A 100 -0.64 6.83 -5.05
C PRO A 100 0.64 7.67 -4.91
N LYS A 101 1.78 7.06 -5.22
CA LYS A 101 3.13 7.65 -5.13
C LYS A 101 3.24 8.97 -5.89
N ASP A 102 2.68 9.03 -7.09
CA ASP A 102 2.79 10.18 -7.99
C ASP A 102 1.90 11.38 -7.59
N GLU A 103 1.08 11.24 -6.55
CA GLU A 103 0.23 12.30 -5.99
C GLU A 103 0.61 12.70 -4.55
N GLU A 104 1.76 12.21 -4.05
CA GLU A 104 2.31 12.61 -2.75
C GLU A 104 2.59 14.13 -2.67
N PRO A 105 2.80 14.70 -1.46
CA PRO A 105 3.24 16.07 -1.32
C PRO A 105 4.52 16.27 -2.14
N PHE A 106 4.55 17.30 -2.98
CA PHE A 106 5.65 17.62 -3.91
C PHE A 106 5.80 16.71 -5.14
N ALA A 107 4.94 15.70 -5.31
CA ALA A 107 4.92 14.89 -6.52
C ALA A 107 4.35 15.67 -7.73
N PRO A 108 4.71 15.31 -8.98
CA PRO A 108 4.31 16.05 -10.18
C PRO A 108 2.79 16.16 -10.40
N LEU A 109 2.03 15.19 -9.89
CA LEU A 109 0.58 15.09 -10.09
C LEU A 109 -0.22 15.37 -8.83
N ASN A 110 0.36 16.04 -7.83
CA ASN A 110 -0.37 16.38 -6.62
C ASN A 110 -1.59 17.28 -6.97
N PRO A 111 -2.82 16.83 -6.66
CA PRO A 111 -4.03 17.56 -7.02
C PRO A 111 -4.30 18.80 -6.15
N LYS A 112 -3.62 18.90 -5.00
CA LYS A 112 -3.76 19.99 -4.04
C LYS A 112 -2.79 21.12 -4.40
N TRP A 113 -3.25 21.97 -5.32
CA TRP A 113 -2.58 23.16 -5.88
C TRP A 113 -1.90 24.14 -4.89
N PRO A 114 -2.33 24.33 -3.62
CA PRO A 114 -1.77 25.36 -2.73
C PRO A 114 -0.28 25.23 -2.37
N LYS A 115 0.36 24.07 -2.57
CA LYS A 115 1.78 23.87 -2.20
C LYS A 115 2.79 23.99 -3.33
N PHE A 116 2.37 24.02 -4.61
CA PHE A 116 3.27 24.49 -5.67
C PHE A 116 3.70 25.94 -5.38
N PHE A 117 2.77 26.78 -4.93
CA PHE A 117 3.03 28.17 -4.54
C PHE A 117 3.92 28.29 -3.28
N GLN A 118 3.73 27.44 -2.26
CA GLN A 118 4.62 27.38 -1.08
C GLN A 118 6.04 26.88 -1.41
N ARG A 119 6.19 25.96 -2.38
CA ARG A 119 7.49 25.48 -2.88
C ARG A 119 8.29 26.60 -3.58
N VAL A 120 7.60 27.52 -4.24
CA VAL A 120 8.20 28.64 -4.98
C VAL A 120 8.53 29.82 -4.06
N MET A 121 7.73 30.07 -3.00
CA MET A 121 7.87 31.26 -2.14
C MET A 121 8.66 31.06 -0.83
N CYS A 122 9.08 29.84 -0.45
CA CYS A 122 9.78 29.61 0.83
C CYS A 122 10.87 28.52 0.77
N PHE A 123 12.04 28.90 0.24
CA PHE A 123 13.22 28.05 0.02
C PHE A 123 13.95 27.56 1.29
N CYS A 124 13.58 28.04 2.49
CA CYS A 124 14.33 27.78 3.73
C CYS A 124 13.56 27.06 4.86
N CYS A 125 12.24 26.84 4.74
CA CYS A 125 11.42 26.33 5.87
C CYS A 125 10.51 25.12 5.55
N PHE A 126 10.52 24.61 4.31
CA PHE A 126 9.58 23.56 3.89
C PHE A 126 10.28 22.29 3.39
N GLY A 127 10.28 21.27 4.24
CA GLY A 127 10.75 19.92 3.93
C GLY A 127 11.23 19.22 5.19
N ARG A 128 10.96 17.91 5.31
CA ARG A 128 11.62 17.08 6.32
C ARG A 128 12.92 16.57 5.71
N ALA A 129 14.00 17.35 5.79
CA ALA A 129 15.29 17.01 5.16
C ALA A 129 15.90 15.68 5.66
N CYS A 130 15.39 15.14 6.77
CA CYS A 130 15.73 13.82 7.28
C CYS A 130 14.97 12.67 6.60
N LEU A 131 13.97 12.93 5.75
CA LEU A 131 13.19 11.91 5.04
C LEU A 131 13.60 11.84 3.56
N ILE A 132 13.51 10.64 2.99
CA ILE A 132 13.68 10.43 1.55
C ILE A 132 12.45 11.01 0.84
N PRO A 133 12.61 11.86 -0.20
CA PRO A 133 11.48 12.36 -0.97
C PRO A 133 10.75 11.23 -1.72
N ASN A 134 9.42 11.34 -1.85
CA ASN A 134 8.59 10.43 -2.65
C ASN A 134 8.65 8.95 -2.23
N SER A 135 8.85 8.69 -0.93
CA SER A 135 8.88 7.37 -0.32
C SER A 135 7.78 7.19 0.73
N GLY A 136 6.75 8.04 0.73
CA GLY A 136 5.68 7.99 1.74
C GLY A 136 4.94 6.67 1.73
N TYR A 137 4.58 6.18 0.55
CA TYR A 137 3.92 4.87 0.39
C TYR A 137 4.76 3.68 0.89
N LEU A 138 6.10 3.77 0.78
CA LEU A 138 7.02 2.77 1.33
C LEU A 138 7.08 2.87 2.85
N SER A 139 7.07 4.09 3.40
CA SER A 139 7.02 4.36 4.83
C SER A 139 5.73 3.80 5.46
N GLU A 140 4.58 4.00 4.82
CA GLU A 140 3.29 3.39 5.22
C GLU A 140 3.35 1.86 5.26
N THR A 141 3.88 1.26 4.19
CA THR A 141 3.99 -0.20 4.09
C THR A 141 5.00 -0.75 5.10
N GLY A 142 6.14 -0.07 5.27
CA GLY A 142 7.18 -0.42 6.23
C GLY A 142 6.66 -0.43 7.66
N ALA A 143 5.82 0.54 8.04
CA ALA A 143 5.19 0.55 9.36
C ALA A 143 4.32 -0.70 9.59
N SER A 144 3.53 -1.13 8.60
CA SER A 144 2.73 -2.36 8.69
C SER A 144 3.60 -3.62 8.76
N VAL A 145 4.75 -3.65 8.07
CA VAL A 145 5.69 -4.77 8.13
C VAL A 145 6.35 -4.88 9.51
N ILE A 146 6.79 -3.76 10.09
CA ILE A 146 7.37 -3.73 11.44
C ILE A 146 6.32 -4.11 12.49
N ASP A 147 5.10 -3.59 12.38
CA ASP A 147 3.97 -3.94 13.25
C ASP A 147 3.71 -5.45 13.29
N GLN A 148 3.67 -6.10 12.11
CA GLN A 148 3.49 -7.55 11.99
C GLN A 148 4.67 -8.33 12.56
N ARG A 149 5.91 -7.89 12.29
CA ARG A 149 7.10 -8.59 12.75
C ARG A 149 7.26 -8.57 14.27
N LEU A 150 6.76 -7.52 14.91
CA LEU A 150 6.77 -7.31 16.36
C LEU A 150 5.44 -7.69 17.04
N GLU A 151 4.47 -8.21 16.28
CA GLU A 151 3.15 -8.63 16.78
C GLU A 151 2.42 -7.53 17.61
N LEU A 152 2.60 -6.28 17.18
CA LEU A 152 1.98 -5.15 17.84
C LEU A 152 0.47 -5.12 17.53
N ASN A 153 0.10 -5.39 16.28
CA ASN A 153 -1.28 -5.42 15.80
C ASN A 153 -2.00 -4.09 16.03
N VAL A 154 -1.31 -2.97 15.81
CA VAL A 154 -1.87 -1.61 15.90
C VAL A 154 -1.89 -0.90 14.55
N VAL A 155 -1.13 -1.33 13.54
CA VAL A 155 -1.20 -0.75 12.19
C VAL A 155 -2.15 -1.57 11.32
N PRO A 156 -3.21 -0.96 10.73
CA PRO A 156 -4.02 -1.66 9.75
C PRO A 156 -3.18 -2.17 8.58
N LYS A 157 -3.38 -3.44 8.20
CA LYS A 157 -2.56 -4.13 7.19
C LYS A 157 -2.42 -3.27 5.93
N THR A 158 -1.18 -2.95 5.58
CA THR A 158 -0.82 -2.06 4.47
C THR A 158 0.21 -2.74 3.57
N ARG A 159 0.01 -2.64 2.25
CA ARG A 159 0.95 -3.15 1.23
C ARG A 159 1.11 -2.16 0.09
N VAL A 160 2.18 -2.32 -0.67
CA VAL A 160 2.33 -1.68 -1.98
C VAL A 160 1.48 -2.42 -2.99
N VAL A 161 0.66 -1.70 -3.74
CA VAL A 161 -0.15 -2.26 -4.82
C VAL A 161 -0.08 -1.38 -6.05
N LYS A 162 -0.56 -1.92 -7.18
CA LYS A 162 -0.81 -1.16 -8.40
C LYS A 162 -2.29 -1.11 -8.68
N LEU A 163 -2.87 0.09 -8.70
CA LEU A 163 -4.30 0.30 -8.92
C LEU A 163 -4.52 1.33 -10.03
N ALA A 164 -5.50 1.09 -10.90
CA ALA A 164 -5.91 2.03 -11.94
C ALA A 164 -7.37 2.38 -11.71
N SER A 165 -7.70 3.67 -11.76
CA SER A 165 -9.08 4.15 -11.69
C SER A 165 -9.18 5.51 -12.37
N PRO A 166 -10.25 5.77 -13.14
CA PRO A 166 -10.53 7.11 -13.69
C PRO A 166 -10.59 8.24 -12.65
N ALA A 167 -10.79 7.93 -11.37
CA ALA A 167 -10.82 8.94 -10.30
C ALA A 167 -9.44 9.48 -9.91
N PHE A 168 -8.35 8.83 -10.31
CA PHE A 168 -6.98 9.29 -10.02
C PHE A 168 -6.52 10.38 -10.99
N TYR A 169 -5.52 11.17 -10.60
CA TYR A 169 -4.99 12.24 -11.45
C TYR A 169 -3.92 11.71 -12.42
N TYR A 170 -4.17 11.78 -13.72
CA TYR A 170 -3.22 11.39 -14.76
C TYR A 170 -2.68 12.61 -15.51
N GLU A 171 -1.44 12.53 -16.02
CA GLU A 171 -0.92 13.56 -16.93
C GLU A 171 -1.80 13.64 -18.18
N ARG A 172 -2.08 14.86 -18.64
CA ARG A 172 -3.00 15.16 -19.76
C ARG A 172 -2.68 14.40 -21.06
N ARG A 173 -1.40 14.05 -21.28
CA ARG A 173 -0.93 13.25 -22.41
C ARG A 173 -1.47 11.82 -22.42
N PHE A 174 -1.86 11.30 -21.26
CA PHE A 174 -2.50 9.99 -21.13
C PHE A 174 -4.03 10.09 -21.04
N CYS A 175 -4.60 11.29 -20.85
CA CYS A 175 -6.06 11.50 -20.81
C CYS A 175 -6.71 11.48 -22.20
N CYS A 176 -6.01 11.91 -23.25
CA CYS A 176 -6.55 11.96 -24.62
C CYS A 176 -6.75 10.58 -25.28
N ALA A 177 -6.36 9.50 -24.60
CA ALA A 177 -6.54 8.14 -25.09
C ALA A 177 -7.85 7.48 -24.58
N TYR A 178 -8.67 8.28 -23.88
CA TYR A 178 -10.01 7.95 -23.39
C TYR A 178 -11.03 7.74 -24.51
N GLU A 179 -10.80 8.30 -25.71
CA GLU A 179 -11.71 8.19 -26.85
C GLU A 179 -11.57 6.90 -27.70
N GLY A 180 -10.99 5.82 -27.16
CA GLY A 180 -10.95 4.59 -27.94
C GLY A 180 -10.59 3.30 -27.23
N THR A 181 -9.42 3.20 -26.61
CA THR A 181 -8.89 1.88 -26.21
C THR A 181 -7.74 1.93 -25.19
N ALA A 182 -7.35 3.09 -24.64
CA ALA A 182 -6.20 3.11 -23.74
C ALA A 182 -6.57 2.68 -22.32
N ARG A 183 -6.02 1.52 -21.92
CA ARG A 183 -6.01 1.08 -20.53
C ARG A 183 -5.26 2.10 -19.68
N LEU A 184 -5.92 2.64 -18.66
CA LEU A 184 -5.29 3.53 -17.68
C LEU A 184 -4.05 2.85 -17.09
N ARG A 185 -2.96 3.61 -16.97
CA ARG A 185 -1.73 3.09 -16.36
C ARG A 185 -1.99 2.85 -14.88
N PRO A 186 -1.73 1.65 -14.34
CA PRO A 186 -1.83 1.43 -12.90
C PRO A 186 -0.81 2.31 -12.16
N LYS A 187 -1.28 3.01 -11.14
CA LYS A 187 -0.47 3.81 -10.22
C LYS A 187 0.00 2.91 -9.09
N GLU A 188 1.28 3.03 -8.76
CA GLU A 188 1.87 2.37 -7.59
C GLU A 188 1.61 3.23 -6.35
N GLY A 189 1.26 2.62 -5.23
CA GLY A 189 0.97 3.33 -3.99
C GLY A 189 0.75 2.40 -2.82
N SER A 190 0.56 2.99 -1.63
CA SER A 190 0.21 2.22 -0.43
C SER A 190 -1.29 1.99 -0.40
N PHE A 191 -1.68 0.77 -0.03
CA PHE A 191 -3.06 0.35 0.12
C PHE A 191 -3.23 -0.20 1.53
N GLN A 192 -3.95 0.57 2.35
CA GLN A 192 -4.15 0.30 3.77
C GLN A 192 -5.59 -0.11 4.01
N LYS A 193 -5.82 -1.22 4.73
CA LYS A 193 -7.16 -1.64 5.13
C LYS A 193 -7.88 -0.54 5.91
N PHE A 194 -9.11 -0.22 5.54
CA PHE A 194 -9.95 0.74 6.26
C PHE A 194 -10.49 0.11 7.55
N VAL A 195 -10.46 0.86 8.64
CA VAL A 195 -10.97 0.44 9.95
C VAL A 195 -12.30 1.13 10.25
N THR A 196 -13.32 0.35 10.62
CA THR A 196 -14.69 0.85 10.83
C THR A 196 -15.01 0.96 12.32
N GLY A 197 -15.72 2.03 12.70
CA GLY A 197 -16.08 2.28 14.11
C GLY A 197 -14.96 2.89 14.95
N TYR A 198 -13.92 3.41 14.30
CA TYR A 198 -12.81 4.10 14.93
C TYR A 198 -13.02 5.61 14.86
N GLU A 199 -12.62 6.31 15.92
CA GLU A 199 -12.67 7.77 16.02
C GLU A 199 -11.27 8.31 16.33
N PRO A 200 -10.96 9.56 15.96
CA PRO A 200 -9.71 10.23 16.36
C PRO A 200 -9.46 10.13 17.87
N ALA A 201 -8.21 9.89 18.26
CA ALA A 201 -7.87 9.62 19.66
C ALA A 201 -8.18 10.80 20.59
N ASP A 202 -8.04 12.04 20.11
CA ASP A 202 -8.39 13.24 20.86
C ASP A 202 -9.87 13.26 21.28
N HIS A 203 -10.79 12.91 20.39
CA HIS A 203 -12.22 12.86 20.68
C HIS A 203 -12.53 11.81 21.75
N VAL A 204 -11.94 10.61 21.64
CA VAL A 204 -12.19 9.53 22.59
C VAL A 204 -11.58 9.84 23.96
N ILE A 205 -10.35 10.33 24.00
CA ILE A 205 -9.66 10.70 25.23
C ILE A 205 -10.39 11.85 25.93
N ALA A 206 -10.86 12.86 25.19
CA ALA A 206 -11.64 13.95 25.77
C ALA A 206 -12.91 13.45 26.47
N ARG A 207 -13.59 12.44 25.90
CA ARG A 207 -14.75 11.81 26.55
C ARG A 207 -14.37 11.08 27.85
N TRP A 208 -13.26 10.34 27.86
CA TRP A 208 -12.79 9.67 29.08
C TRP A 208 -12.35 10.65 30.17
N GLN A 209 -11.79 11.81 29.79
CA GLN A 209 -11.44 12.87 30.74
C GLN A 209 -12.67 13.56 31.32
N TYR A 210 -13.72 13.70 30.52
CA TYR A 210 -15.00 14.26 30.98
C TYR A 210 -15.76 13.28 31.89
N ASP A 211 -15.82 12.01 31.50
CA ASP A 211 -16.50 10.96 32.24
C ASP A 211 -15.59 9.72 32.39
N SER A 212 -14.89 9.68 33.54
CA SER A 212 -14.02 8.57 33.91
C SER A 212 -14.76 7.24 34.11
N SER A 213 -16.10 7.25 34.29
CA SER A 213 -16.89 6.02 34.47
C SER A 213 -17.02 5.21 33.18
N LEU A 214 -16.74 5.83 32.03
CA LEU A 214 -16.77 5.18 30.72
C LEU A 214 -15.65 4.16 30.52
N LEU A 215 -14.60 4.19 31.34
CA LEU A 215 -13.44 3.32 31.20
C LEU A 215 -13.30 2.45 32.44
N THR A 216 -13.54 1.14 32.29
CA THR A 216 -13.28 0.19 33.38
C THR A 216 -11.79 0.07 33.66
N GLU A 217 -11.43 -0.51 34.80
CA GLU A 217 -10.01 -0.68 35.16
C GLU A 217 -9.31 -1.68 34.20
N GLU A 218 -10.03 -2.69 33.74
CA GLU A 218 -9.57 -3.64 32.74
C GLU A 218 -9.35 -2.96 31.37
N GLU A 219 -10.28 -2.11 30.94
CA GLU A 219 -10.16 -1.33 29.71
C GLU A 219 -9.01 -0.32 29.79
N ARG A 220 -8.82 0.32 30.95
CA ARG A 220 -7.68 1.22 31.18
C ARG A 220 -6.35 0.50 31.00
N LYS A 221 -6.19 -0.68 31.61
CA LYS A 221 -4.98 -1.51 31.44
C LYS A 221 -4.79 -1.93 29.99
N ARG A 222 -5.87 -2.33 29.31
CA ARG A 222 -5.85 -2.70 27.89
C ARG A 222 -5.43 -1.53 27.01
N PHE A 223 -5.93 -0.33 27.29
CA PHE A 223 -5.58 0.91 26.58
C PHE A 223 -4.09 1.22 26.75
N VAL A 224 -3.57 1.18 27.98
CA VAL A 224 -2.16 1.43 28.26
C VAL A 224 -1.28 0.46 27.47
N LEU A 225 -1.62 -0.82 27.41
CA LEU A 225 -0.88 -1.81 26.61
C LEU A 225 -0.90 -1.47 25.11
N LEU A 226 -2.06 -1.11 24.55
CA LEU A 226 -2.18 -0.71 23.14
C LEU A 226 -1.38 0.56 22.85
N PHE A 227 -1.42 1.53 23.76
CA PHE A 227 -0.70 2.78 23.68
C PHE A 227 0.82 2.56 23.73
N GLN A 228 1.31 1.70 24.63
CA GLN A 228 2.71 1.27 24.70
C GLN A 228 3.18 0.60 23.40
N LYS A 229 2.34 -0.26 22.80
CA LYS A 229 2.63 -0.87 21.50
C LYS A 229 2.77 0.17 20.38
N MET A 230 1.88 1.17 20.33
CA MET A 230 1.99 2.28 19.39
C MET A 230 3.27 3.09 19.63
N ILE A 231 3.63 3.36 20.88
CA ILE A 231 4.87 4.06 21.25
C ILE A 231 6.09 3.29 20.75
N ALA A 232 6.13 1.98 20.99
CA ALA A 232 7.22 1.12 20.53
C ALA A 232 7.38 1.20 19.01
N LEU A 233 6.27 1.09 18.26
CA LEU A 233 6.27 1.27 16.80
C LEU A 233 6.85 2.64 16.41
N ASP A 234 6.25 3.73 16.90
CA ASP A 234 6.62 5.10 16.55
C ASP A 234 8.08 5.41 16.85
N TYR A 235 8.59 4.86 17.95
CA TYR A 235 9.98 5.02 18.33
C TYR A 235 10.92 4.28 17.37
N ILE A 236 10.62 3.01 17.07
CA ILE A 236 11.42 2.15 16.17
C ILE A 236 11.49 2.74 14.76
N ILE A 237 10.35 3.15 14.21
CA ILE A 237 10.31 3.73 12.85
C ILE A 237 10.69 5.21 12.83
N ARG A 238 10.92 5.81 14.01
CA ARG A 238 11.07 7.24 14.26
C ARG A 238 10.05 8.07 13.46
N ASN A 239 8.78 7.88 13.79
CA ASN A 239 7.70 8.64 13.17
C ASN A 239 7.88 10.15 13.46
N THR A 240 7.80 10.96 12.40
CA THR A 240 8.01 12.42 12.49
C THR A 240 6.71 13.22 12.42
N ASP A 241 5.56 12.54 12.35
CA ASP A 241 4.23 13.18 12.24
C ASP A 241 3.12 12.47 13.02
N ARG A 242 3.44 11.80 14.15
CA ARG A 242 2.37 11.29 15.02
C ARG A 242 1.73 12.42 15.82
N HIS A 243 0.50 12.78 15.43
CA HIS A 243 -0.41 13.65 16.17
C HIS A 243 -1.72 12.93 16.51
N MET A 244 -2.58 13.56 17.32
CA MET A 244 -3.78 12.91 17.88
C MET A 244 -4.80 12.45 16.83
N ASP A 245 -4.84 13.10 15.66
CA ASP A 245 -5.70 12.68 14.55
C ASP A 245 -5.13 11.49 13.75
N ASN A 246 -3.83 11.22 13.89
CA ASN A 246 -3.12 10.16 13.16
C ASN A 246 -3.11 8.83 13.90
N TRP A 247 -3.89 8.68 14.97
CA TRP A 247 -4.19 7.39 15.55
C TRP A 247 -5.61 7.41 16.06
N LEU A 248 -6.27 6.27 15.91
CA LEU A 248 -7.68 6.15 16.15
C LEU A 248 -7.93 5.17 17.27
N ILE A 249 -9.04 5.37 17.98
CA ILE A 249 -9.51 4.48 19.03
C ILE A 249 -10.91 4.03 18.66
N ARG A 250 -11.16 2.72 18.76
CA ARG A 250 -12.50 2.14 18.76
C ARG A 250 -12.83 1.71 20.16
N HIS A 251 -13.81 2.38 20.77
CA HIS A 251 -14.24 2.10 22.13
C HIS A 251 -15.75 1.86 22.16
N VAL A 252 -16.14 0.63 22.51
CA VAL A 252 -17.51 0.23 22.82
C VAL A 252 -17.48 -0.33 24.24
N PRO A 253 -18.02 0.41 25.24
CA PRO A 253 -17.91 0.04 26.65
C PRO A 253 -18.30 -1.42 26.92
N GLY A 254 -17.45 -2.13 27.65
CA GLY A 254 -17.63 -3.54 28.02
C GLY A 254 -17.49 -4.54 26.87
N THR A 255 -17.25 -4.09 25.64
CA THR A 255 -17.24 -4.95 24.45
C THR A 255 -15.92 -4.90 23.69
N THR A 256 -15.41 -3.70 23.39
CA THR A 256 -14.26 -3.55 22.48
C THR A 256 -13.47 -2.30 22.80
N LEU A 257 -12.15 -2.48 22.89
CA LEU A 257 -11.18 -1.40 22.96
C LEU A 257 -9.98 -1.74 22.08
N GLU A 258 -9.85 -1.00 20.98
CA GLU A 258 -8.81 -1.19 19.97
C GLU A 258 -8.17 0.15 19.59
N LEU A 259 -6.92 0.10 19.14
CA LEU A 259 -6.14 1.25 18.70
C LEU A 259 -5.61 0.99 17.30
N ALA A 260 -5.76 1.97 16.40
CA ALA A 260 -5.22 1.93 15.05
C ALA A 260 -4.26 3.09 14.78
N ALA A 261 -2.99 2.79 14.53
CA ALA A 261 -1.98 3.76 14.10
C ALA A 261 -2.01 3.91 12.57
N ILE A 262 -2.56 5.05 12.11
CA ILE A 262 -2.72 5.36 10.69
C ILE A 262 -1.73 6.45 10.24
N ASP A 263 -1.68 6.74 8.94
CA ASP A 263 -0.85 7.82 8.36
C ASP A 263 0.63 7.79 8.80
N ASN A 264 1.29 6.67 8.50
CA ASN A 264 2.69 6.41 8.83
C ASN A 264 3.66 6.85 7.73
N GLY A 265 3.19 7.62 6.74
CA GLY A 265 3.97 7.99 5.55
C GLY A 265 5.20 8.88 5.79
N LEU A 266 5.38 9.36 7.03
CA LEU A 266 6.44 10.32 7.41
C LEU A 266 7.33 9.75 8.53
N ALA A 267 7.65 8.46 8.39
CA ALA A 267 8.60 7.71 9.22
C ALA A 267 9.84 7.28 8.40
N PHE A 268 10.75 6.55 9.05
CA PHE A 268 12.02 6.05 8.51
C PHE A 268 12.98 7.15 8.03
N PRO A 269 13.37 8.09 8.92
CA PRO A 269 14.35 9.10 8.56
C PRO A 269 15.75 8.50 8.37
N VAL A 270 16.49 9.01 7.38
CA VAL A 270 17.89 8.60 7.10
C VAL A 270 18.88 9.09 8.14
N LYS A 271 18.49 10.11 8.91
CA LYS A 271 19.23 10.67 10.05
C LYS A 271 18.26 11.23 11.06
N HIS A 272 18.64 11.26 12.33
CA HIS A 272 17.82 11.96 13.31
C HIS A 272 17.65 13.43 12.89
N PRO A 273 16.46 14.03 13.13
CA PRO A 273 16.26 15.44 12.86
C PRO A 273 17.33 16.28 13.55
N GLU A 274 18.14 16.98 12.76
CA GLU A 274 19.25 17.78 13.28
C GLU A 274 18.69 18.96 14.09
N VAL A 275 19.07 19.01 15.36
CA VAL A 275 18.76 20.12 16.28
C VAL A 275 19.36 21.45 15.78
N ALA A 276 20.32 21.38 14.84
CA ALA A 276 20.97 22.54 14.22
C ALA A 276 20.00 23.47 13.49
N SER A 277 18.89 22.95 12.95
CA SER A 277 17.78 23.79 12.48
C SER A 277 16.79 24.01 13.63
N ARG A 278 17.09 24.95 14.55
CA ARG A 278 16.28 25.29 15.74
C ARG A 278 14.81 25.65 15.46
N LEU A 279 14.40 25.73 14.19
CA LEU A 279 13.09 26.18 13.73
C LEU A 279 12.01 25.08 13.71
N ARG A 280 12.36 23.77 13.66
CA ARG A 280 11.35 22.71 13.66
C ARG A 280 11.82 21.42 14.33
N ARG A 281 11.29 21.14 15.52
CA ARG A 281 11.44 19.83 16.19
C ARG A 281 10.30 18.93 15.75
N PHE A 282 10.55 17.62 15.61
CA PHE A 282 9.52 16.60 15.38
C PHE A 282 9.31 15.78 16.66
N PRO A 283 8.71 16.36 17.72
CA PRO A 283 8.41 15.63 18.94
C PRO A 283 7.27 14.63 18.67
N PHE A 284 7.22 13.58 19.49
CA PHE A 284 6.04 12.74 19.55
C PHE A 284 4.97 13.48 20.34
N LYS A 285 3.81 13.81 19.72
CA LYS A 285 2.79 14.60 20.43
C LYS A 285 2.14 13.83 21.58
N TRP A 286 2.15 12.50 21.54
CA TRP A 286 1.65 11.66 22.62
C TRP A 286 2.49 11.72 23.90
N GLN A 287 3.71 12.29 23.86
CA GLN A 287 4.58 12.40 25.04
C GLN A 287 3.97 13.24 26.18
N SER A 288 3.02 14.13 25.86
CA SER A 288 2.35 14.98 26.85
C SER A 288 1.16 14.32 27.52
N LEU A 289 0.78 13.11 27.11
CA LEU A 289 -0.32 12.38 27.72
C LEU A 289 0.11 11.75 29.05
N GLU A 290 -0.83 11.66 30.00
CA GLU A 290 -0.58 11.07 31.33
C GLU A 290 -0.08 9.62 31.24
N TRP A 291 -0.63 8.82 30.32
CA TRP A 291 -0.23 7.43 30.13
C TRP A 291 1.19 7.28 29.60
N ALA A 292 1.77 8.32 28.98
CA ALA A 292 3.15 8.29 28.55
C ALA A 292 4.14 8.32 29.73
N GLN A 293 3.69 8.73 30.92
CA GLN A 293 4.49 8.72 32.16
C GLN A 293 4.51 7.33 32.83
N GLN A 294 3.69 6.39 32.35
CA GLN A 294 3.59 5.02 32.86
C GLN A 294 4.39 4.02 32.02
N VAL A 295 5.18 4.53 31.05
CA VAL A 295 5.98 3.76 30.09
C VAL A 295 7.40 3.60 30.59
#